data_AF-A0A382ZYK5-F1
#
_entry.id   AF-A0A382ZYK5-F1
#
_cell.length_a   1.000
_cell.length_b   1.000
_cell.length_c   1.000
_cell.angle_alpha   90.00
_cell.angle_beta   90.00
_cell.angle_gamma   90.00
#
_symmetry.space_group_name_H-M   'P 1'
#
loop_
_entity.id
_entity.type
_entity.pdbx_description
1 polymer ?
#
loop_
_entity_poly.entity_id
_entity_poly.type
_entity_poly.pdbx_seq_one_letter_code
_entity_poly.pdbx_strand_id
1 'polypeptide(L)' 'TWKNAEWAIRFYEKFGFILHAKEQSTLLLKKYWKIPSKQIKNSVVLERF' A
#
# COMPACT_ATOMS: atom_id res chain seq x y z
N THR A 1 -6.14 9.62 4.09
CA THR A 1 -5.54 8.30 4.39
C THR A 1 -4.65 7.91 3.24
N TRP A 2 -3.64 7.05 3.41
CA TRP A 2 -2.75 6.64 2.30
C TRP A 2 -3.52 6.02 1.14
N LYS A 3 -4.60 5.30 1.43
CA LYS A 3 -5.54 4.79 0.43
C LYS A 3 -6.17 5.89 -0.47
N ASN A 4 -6.34 7.10 0.05
CA ASN A 4 -6.93 8.21 -0.68
C ASN A 4 -5.87 9.18 -1.24
N ALA A 5 -4.59 8.84 -1.12
CA ALA A 5 -3.48 9.65 -1.62
C ALA A 5 -3.28 9.40 -3.12
N GLU A 6 -4.30 9.68 -3.93
CA GLU A 6 -4.34 9.33 -5.35
C GLU A 6 -3.17 9.93 -6.14
N TRP A 7 -2.79 11.17 -5.82
CA TRP A 7 -1.62 11.82 -6.42
C TRP A 7 -0.33 11.04 -6.16
N ALA A 8 -0.11 10.61 -4.91
CA ALA A 8 1.10 9.87 -4.53
C ALA A 8 1.12 8.47 -5.17
N ILE A 9 -0.02 7.79 -5.21
CA ILE A 9 -0.15 6.47 -5.85
C ILE A 9 0.22 6.59 -7.34
N ARG A 10 -0.42 7.51 -8.07
CA ARG A 10 -0.14 7.73 -9.50
C ARG A 10 1.30 8.18 -9.77
N PHE A 11 1.87 8.97 -8.86
CA PHE A 11 3.27 9.36 -8.94
C PHE A 11 4.15 8.11 -8.95
N TYR A 12 4.04 7.24 -7.95
CA TYR A 12 4.85 6.02 -7.88
C TYR A 12 4.55 5.03 -9.02
N GLU A 13 3.30 4.91 -9.45
CA GLU A 13 2.96 4.12 -10.64
C GLU A 13 3.73 4.58 -11.89
N LYS A 14 3.86 5.90 -12.09
CA LYS A 14 4.67 6.46 -13.19
C LYS A 14 6.15 6.12 -13.08
N PHE A 15 6.67 5.85 -11.87
CA PHE A 15 8.05 5.42 -11.63
C PHE A 15 8.21 3.89 -11.61
N GLY A 16 7.23 3.15 -12.11
CA GLY A 16 7.30 1.69 -12.26
C GLY A 16 6.96 0.91 -10.99
N PHE A 17 6.33 1.55 -10.01
CA PHE A 17 5.74 0.82 -8.89
C PHE A 17 4.37 0.29 -9.27
N ILE A 18 4.00 -0.85 -8.70
CA ILE A 18 2.71 -1.50 -8.94
C ILE A 18 1.94 -1.50 -7.62
N LEU A 19 0.68 -1.04 -7.69
CA LEU A 19 -0.23 -1.03 -6.56
C LEU A 19 -0.76 -2.44 -6.31
N HIS A 20 -0.54 -2.97 -5.10
CA HIS A 20 -1.06 -4.27 -4.71
C HIS A 20 -2.53 -4.23 -4.34
N ALA A 21 -3.26 -5.31 -4.66
CA ALA A 21 -4.64 -5.49 -4.20
C ALA A 21 -4.73 -5.40 -2.66
N LYS A 22 -5.90 -5.01 -2.14
CA LYS A 22 -6.10 -4.76 -0.71
C LYS A 22 -5.76 -5.97 0.17
N GLU A 23 -6.06 -7.18 -0.30
CA GLU A 23 -5.76 -8.43 0.39
C GLU A 23 -4.25 -8.68 0.47
N GLN A 24 -3.54 -8.54 -0.66
CA GLN A 24 -2.09 -8.67 -0.72
C GLN A 24 -1.39 -7.61 0.14
N SER A 25 -1.82 -6.35 0.04
CA SER A 25 -1.35 -5.27 0.92
C SER A 25 -1.52 -5.60 2.40
N THR A 26 -2.65 -6.21 2.78
CA THR A 26 -2.94 -6.61 4.16
C THR A 26 -2.00 -7.74 4.63
N LEU A 27 -1.75 -8.73 3.78
CA LEU A 27 -0.83 -9.84 4.08
C LEU A 27 0.61 -9.33 4.26
N LEU A 28 1.08 -8.49 3.33
CA LEU A 28 2.42 -7.89 3.38
C LEU A 28 2.60 -7.00 4.61
N LEU A 29 1.63 -6.13 4.90
CA LEU A 29 1.70 -5.26 6.07
C LEU A 29 1.73 -6.05 7.38
N LYS A 30 0.97 -7.14 7.50
CA LYS A 30 1.02 -8.02 8.68
C LYS A 30 2.33 -8.81 8.78
N LYS A 31 2.92 -9.18 7.64
CA LYS A 31 4.17 -9.95 7.58
C LYS A 31 5.36 -9.11 8.03
N TYR A 32 5.43 -7.86 7.56
CA TYR A 32 6.62 -7.02 7.74
C TYR A 32 6.47 -5.95 8.84
N TRP A 33 5.25 -5.61 9.25
CA TRP A 33 5.00 -4.60 10.28
C TRP A 33 4.03 -5.07 11.37
N LYS A 34 4.30 -4.64 12.61
CA LYS A 34 3.38 -4.81 13.74
C LYS A 34 2.57 -3.53 13.95
N ILE A 35 1.55 -3.33 13.12
CA ILE A 35 0.67 -2.14 13.14
C ILE A 35 -0.80 -2.48 13.42
N PRO A 36 -1.59 -1.55 13.99
CA PRO A 36 -3.01 -1.78 14.27
C PRO A 36 -3.83 -2.01 13.00
N SER A 37 -4.90 -2.82 13.11
CA SER A 37 -5.82 -3.13 11.99
C SER A 37 -6.44 -1.88 11.34
N LYS A 38 -6.63 -0.79 12.11
CA LYS A 38 -7.13 0.50 11.59
C LYS A 38 -6.12 1.17 10.65
N GLN A 39 -4.82 1.02 10.93
CA GLN A 39 -3.76 1.54 10.08
C GLN A 39 -3.64 0.71 8.81
N ILE A 40 -3.70 -0.62 8.92
CA ILE A 40 -3.71 -1.53 7.76
C ILE A 40 -4.85 -1.19 6.78
N LYS A 41 -6.07 -0.96 7.29
CA LYS A 41 -7.23 -0.58 6.45
C LYS A 41 -7.04 0.71 5.66
N ASN A 42 -6.18 1.60 6.16
CA ASN A 42 -5.93 2.93 5.60
C ASN A 42 -4.62 3.04 4.83
N SER A 43 -3.80 2.00 4.83
CA SER A 43 -2.52 1.90 4.14
C SER A 43 -2.67 1.21 2.78
N VAL A 44 -1.68 1.43 1.92
CA VAL A 44 -1.51 0.77 0.62
C VAL A 44 -0.06 0.32 0.50
N VAL A 45 0.19 -0.74 -0.25
CA VAL A 45 1.55 -1.21 -0.55
C VAL A 45 1.80 -1.08 -2.04
N LEU A 46 2.95 -0.50 -2.36
CA LEU A 46 3.49 -0.34 -3.70
C LEU A 46 4.79 -1.15 -3.76
N GLU A 47 4.97 -1.92 -4.82
CA GLU A 47 6.17 -2.73 -5.03
C GLU A 47 6.77 -2.40 -6.40
N ARG A 48 8.10 -2.42 -6.50
CA ARG A 48 8.81 -2.26 -7.76
C ARG A 48 9.73 -3.45 -7.93
N PHE A 49 9.60 -4.12 -9.08
CA PHE A 49 10.49 -5.20 -9.51
C PHE A 49 11.86 -4.65 -9.93
#